data_AF-A0A965ET19-F1
#
_entry.id   AF-A0A965ET19-F1
#
_cell.length_a   1.000
_cell.length_b   1.000
_cell.length_c   1.000
_cell.angle_alpha   90.00
_cell.angle_beta   90.00
_cell.angle_gamma   90.00
#
_symmetry.space_group_name_H-M   'P 1'
#
loop_
_entity.id
_entity.type
_entity.pdbx_description
1 polymer ?
#
loop_
_entity_poly.entity_id
_entity_poly.type
_entity_poly.pdbx_seq_one_letter_code
_entity_poly.pdbx_strand_id
1 'polypeptide(L)' 'AAAGRTGGETAQYHTRHCLIALGADIIATPAICVATAAQEFDDAGALSNPRYAENVQKLMDALRRKIAATAL' A
#
# COMPACT_ATOMS: atom_id res chain seq x y z
N ALA A 1 -10.08 18.35 -2.49
CA ALA A 1 -9.53 16.99 -2.65
C ALA A 1 -9.82 16.50 -4.07
N ALA A 2 -8.89 15.83 -4.76
CA ALA A 2 -9.03 15.42 -6.17
C ALA A 2 -10.02 14.24 -6.39
N ALA A 3 -11.15 14.22 -5.68
CA ALA A 3 -12.18 13.17 -5.72
C ALA A 3 -11.63 11.72 -5.66
N GLY A 4 -10.53 11.49 -4.93
CA GLY A 4 -9.89 10.19 -4.82
C GLY A 4 -9.12 9.70 -6.05
N ARG A 5 -8.98 10.51 -7.12
CA ARG A 5 -8.32 10.10 -8.38
C ARG A 5 -6.87 9.64 -8.20
N THR A 6 -6.14 10.22 -7.26
CA THR A 6 -4.73 9.89 -7.01
C THR A 6 -4.54 8.75 -6.01
N GLY A 7 -5.62 8.23 -5.42
CA GLY A 7 -5.53 7.14 -4.45
C GLY A 7 -4.71 7.45 -3.19
N GLY A 8 -4.66 8.73 -2.79
CA GLY A 8 -3.97 9.14 -1.56
C GLY A 8 -2.44 9.19 -1.65
N GLU A 9 -1.87 9.26 -2.85
CA GLU A 9 -0.43 9.32 -3.10
C GLU A 9 0.32 10.31 -2.17
N THR A 10 -0.12 11.57 -2.09
CA THR A 10 0.49 12.57 -1.20
C THR A 10 0.43 12.17 0.28
N ALA A 11 -0.68 11.58 0.72
CA ALA A 11 -0.82 11.11 2.10
C ALA A 11 0.17 9.98 2.39
N GLN A 12 0.42 9.07 1.43
CA GLN A 12 1.42 8.02 1.59
C GLN A 12 2.84 8.58 1.72
N TYR A 13 3.20 9.57 0.90
CA TYR A 13 4.50 10.23 1.01
C TYR A 13 4.68 10.91 2.36
N HIS A 14 3.67 11.66 2.84
CA HIS A 14 3.73 12.29 4.16
C HIS A 14 3.84 11.27 5.29
N THR A 15 3.02 10.21 5.28
CA THR A 15 3.08 9.15 6.29
C THR A 15 4.47 8.51 6.34
N ARG A 16 5.05 8.17 5.18
CA ARG A 16 6.41 7.61 5.10
C ARG A 16 7.44 8.59 5.67
N HIS A 17 7.31 9.87 5.35
CA HIS A 17 8.23 10.89 5.87
C HIS A 17 8.16 11.01 7.40
N CYS A 18 6.96 10.99 7.98
CA CYS A 18 6.79 10.96 9.43
C CYS A 18 7.41 9.71 10.08
N LEU A 19 7.26 8.55 9.44
CA LEU A 19 7.77 7.27 9.95
C LEU A 19 9.31 7.17 9.92
N ILE A 20 10.00 7.89 9.02
CA ILE A 20 11.48 7.92 8.97
C ILE A 20 12.05 8.41 10.30
N ALA A 21 11.50 9.49 10.86
CA ALA A 21 11.97 10.06 12.13
C ALA A 21 11.74 9.11 13.32
N LEU A 22 10.83 8.15 13.19
CA LEU A 22 10.52 7.15 14.20
C LEU A 22 11.35 5.86 14.06
N GLY A 23 12.30 5.82 13.12
CA GLY A 23 13.14 4.64 12.88
C GLY A 23 12.38 3.45 12.31
N ALA A 24 11.24 3.68 11.63
CA ALA A 24 10.46 2.61 11.05
C ALA A 24 11.20 1.92 9.89
N ASP A 25 11.14 0.59 9.86
CA ASP A 25 11.77 -0.20 8.81
C ASP A 25 10.83 -0.42 7.60
N ILE A 26 10.80 0.57 6.71
CA ILE A 26 9.77 0.70 5.66
C ILE A 26 10.08 -0.13 4.40
N ILE A 27 9.07 -0.73 3.79
CA ILE A 27 9.13 -1.28 2.42
C ILE A 27 8.67 -0.19 1.45
N ALA A 28 9.59 0.28 0.60
CA ALA A 28 9.35 1.42 -0.28
C ALA A 28 8.46 1.09 -1.49
N THR A 29 8.52 -0.14 -1.99
CA THR A 29 7.85 -0.54 -3.25
C THR A 29 7.21 -1.93 -3.17
N PRO A 30 6.14 -2.19 -3.95
CA PRO A 30 5.40 -1.21 -4.77
C PRO A 30 4.58 -0.23 -3.92
N ALA A 31 4.39 0.99 -4.43
CA ALA A 31 3.43 1.93 -3.85
C ALA A 31 2.00 1.55 -4.27
N ILE A 32 1.05 1.56 -3.33
CA ILE A 32 -0.33 1.11 -3.57
C ILE A 32 -1.27 2.29 -3.47
N CYS A 33 -1.45 3.02 -4.57
CA CYS A 33 -2.40 4.13 -4.66
C CYS A 33 -3.67 3.65 -5.38
N VAL A 34 -4.74 3.35 -4.62
CA VAL A 34 -6.02 2.88 -5.18
C VAL A 34 -6.83 4.10 -5.63
N ALA A 35 -6.81 4.39 -6.92
CA ALA A 35 -7.58 5.47 -7.50
C ALA A 35 -9.08 5.18 -7.36
N THR A 36 -9.87 6.20 -7.07
CA THR A 36 -11.34 6.08 -6.95
C THR A 36 -11.77 4.90 -6.06
N ALA A 37 -11.05 4.68 -4.95
CA ALA A 37 -11.12 3.47 -4.13
C ALA A 37 -12.52 3.00 -3.76
N ALA A 38 -13.49 3.90 -3.59
CA ALA A 38 -14.89 3.54 -3.33
C ALA A 38 -15.53 2.62 -4.39
N GLN A 39 -14.98 2.56 -5.61
CA GLN A 39 -15.46 1.72 -6.72
C GLN A 39 -14.66 0.42 -6.88
N GLU A 40 -13.57 0.26 -6.13
CA GLU A 40 -12.60 -0.83 -6.31
C GLU A 40 -12.87 -2.00 -5.34
N PHE A 41 -13.94 -1.94 -4.55
CA PHE A 41 -14.36 -2.99 -3.64
C PHE A 41 -15.75 -3.51 -4.06
N ASP A 42 -15.94 -4.83 -4.00
CA ASP A 42 -17.23 -5.49 -4.23
C ASP A 42 -18.15 -5.43 -3.00
N ASP A 43 -19.35 -5.99 -3.12
CA ASP A 43 -20.36 -6.01 -2.05
C ASP A 43 -19.90 -6.81 -0.81
N ALA A 44 -18.92 -7.70 -0.96
CA ALA A 44 -18.30 -8.43 0.15
C ALA A 44 -17.14 -7.65 0.80
N GLY A 45 -16.81 -6.46 0.28
CA GLY A 45 -15.69 -5.63 0.72
C GLY A 45 -14.34 -6.12 0.22
N ALA A 46 -14.30 -7.01 -0.78
CA ALA A 46 -13.06 -7.49 -1.38
C ALA A 46 -12.63 -6.58 -2.53
N LEU A 47 -11.31 -6.43 -2.70
CA LEU A 47 -10.73 -5.63 -3.77
C LEU A 47 -10.98 -6.32 -5.12
N SER A 48 -11.84 -5.74 -5.96
CA SER A 48 -12.36 -6.37 -7.17
C SER A 48 -11.41 -6.24 -8.37
N ASN A 49 -10.53 -5.24 -8.35
CA ASN A 49 -9.60 -4.98 -9.44
C ASN A 49 -8.35 -5.86 -9.35
N PRO A 50 -8.11 -6.76 -10.33
CA PRO A 50 -7.01 -7.71 -10.26
C PRO A 50 -5.63 -7.04 -10.26
N ARG A 51 -5.49 -5.86 -10.88
CA ARG A 51 -4.21 -5.13 -10.89
C ARG A 51 -3.85 -4.59 -9.51
N TYR A 52 -4.83 -4.07 -8.76
CA TYR A 52 -4.57 -3.63 -7.39
C TYR A 52 -4.31 -4.84 -6.48
N ALA A 53 -5.07 -5.93 -6.63
CA ALA A 53 -4.86 -7.15 -5.88
C ALA A 53 -3.45 -7.75 -6.11
N GLU A 54 -2.97 -7.80 -7.35
CA GLU A 54 -1.62 -8.28 -7.69
C GLU A 54 -0.53 -7.42 -7.02
N ASN A 55 -0.67 -6.10 -7.05
CA ASN A 55 0.33 -5.21 -6.44
C ASN A 55 0.32 -5.30 -4.91
N VAL A 56 -0.85 -5.44 -4.29
CA VAL A 56 -0.97 -5.71 -2.85
C VAL A 56 -0.30 -7.04 -2.50
N GLN A 57 -0.52 -8.09 -3.30
CA GLN A 57 0.13 -9.38 -3.11
C GLN A 57 1.66 -9.25 -3.17
N LYS A 58 2.20 -8.54 -4.17
CA LYS A 58 3.65 -8.27 -4.29
C LYS A 58 4.21 -7.56 -3.05
N LEU A 59 3.49 -6.56 -2.52
CA LEU A 59 3.89 -5.86 -1.31
C LEU A 59 3.88 -6.77 -0.08
N MET A 60 2.85 -7.61 0.08
CA MET A 60 2.76 -8.58 1.17
C MET A 60 3.85 -9.65 1.09
N ASP A 61 4.22 -10.08 -0.12
CA ASP A 61 5.31 -11.02 -0.31
C ASP A 61 6.67 -10.38 0.03
N ALA A 62 6.87 -9.10 -0.31
CA ALA A 62 8.05 -8.36 0.14
C ALA A 62 8.09 -8.23 1.66
N LEU A 63 6.95 -8.00 2.30
CA LEU A 63 6.83 -7.93 3.75
C LEU A 63 7.20 -9.25 4.42
N ARG A 64 6.63 -10.37 3.96
CA ARG A 64 6.95 -11.71 4.48
C ARG A 64 8.43 -12.03 4.34
N ARG A 65 9.04 -11.75 3.17
CA ARG A 65 10.48 -11.95 2.96
C ARG A 65 11.32 -11.15 3.93
N LYS A 66 10.96 -9.88 4.14
CA LYS A 66 11.69 -8.97 5.04
C LYS A 66 11.63 -9.45 6.49
N ILE A 67 10.44 -9.78 6.98
CA ILE A 67 10.24 -10.30 8.35
C ILE A 67 11.01 -11.62 8.54
N ALA A 68 10.95 -12.53 7.57
CA ALA A 68 11.69 -13.79 7.65
C ALA A 68 13.21 -13.60 7.67
N ALA A 69 13.73 -12.60 6.96
CA ALA A 69 15.16 -12.27 6.95
C ALA A 69 15.64 -11.62 8.26
N THR A 70 14.77 -10.85 8.94
CA THR A 70 15.08 -10.19 10.21
C THR A 70 15.00 -11.13 11.42
N ALA A 71 14.39 -12.31 11.27
CA ALA A 71 14.24 -13.30 12.36
C ALA A 71 15.48 -14.20 12.58
N LEU A 72 16.63 -13.84 12.02
CA LEU A 72 17.95 -14.50 12.15
C LEU A 72 18.94 -13.55 12.81
#